data_AF-E6QJI1-F1
#
_entry.id   AF-E6QJI1-F1
#
_cell.length_a   1.000
_cell.length_b   1.000
_cell.length_c   1.000
_cell.angle_alpha   90.00
_cell.angle_beta   90.00
_cell.angle_gamma   90.00
#
_symmetry.space_group_name_H-M   'P 1'
#
loop_
_entity.id
_entity.type
_entity.pdbx_description
1 polymer ?
#
loop_
_entity_poly.entity_id
_entity_poly.type
_entity_poly.pdbx_seq_one_letter_code
_entity_poly.pdbx_strand_id
1 'polypeptide(L)'
;MPIKRQVMQLHPPISMTSIVAMHETHHKDKERILRCLRNGPRTCKEVADALKLSYLRTNHLIVDLAKQGLVYAHHCTLNATGSPINVWALPSSKTTPPLHSAIG
;
A
#
# COMPACT_ATOMS: atom_id res chain seq x y z
N MET A 1 22.38 54.78 -8.17
CA MET A 1 22.53 53.32 -7.98
C MET A 1 21.69 52.88 -6.77
N PRO A 2 20.50 52.28 -6.91
CA PRO A 2 19.83 51.64 -5.76
C PRO A 2 19.91 50.11 -5.84
N ILE A 3 20.42 49.51 -4.76
CA ILE A 3 20.52 48.06 -4.53
C ILE A 3 19.12 47.52 -4.22
N LYS A 4 18.58 46.68 -5.09
CA LYS A 4 17.33 45.96 -4.86
C LYS A 4 17.56 44.87 -3.81
N ARG A 5 16.93 45.00 -2.65
CA ARG A 5 16.84 43.92 -1.65
C ARG A 5 15.92 42.83 -2.19
N GLN A 6 16.50 41.71 -2.60
CA GLN A 6 15.77 40.49 -2.93
C GLN A 6 15.26 39.87 -1.63
N VAL A 7 13.94 39.88 -1.45
CA VAL A 7 13.28 39.15 -0.37
C VAL A 7 13.43 37.66 -0.68
N MET A 8 14.20 36.94 0.13
CA MET A 8 14.23 35.47 0.12
C MET A 8 12.82 34.98 0.40
N GLN A 9 12.14 34.45 -0.61
CA GLN A 9 10.88 33.73 -0.45
C GLN A 9 11.19 32.44 0.30
N LEU A 10 10.98 32.44 1.62
CA LEU A 10 10.86 31.19 2.38
C LEU A 10 9.74 30.37 1.72
N HIS A 11 10.01 29.08 1.48
CA HIS A 11 9.03 28.16 0.90
C HIS A 11 7.69 28.28 1.66
N PRO A 12 6.55 28.27 0.95
CA PRO A 12 5.26 28.36 1.61
C PRO A 12 5.12 27.22 2.64
N PRO A 13 4.55 27.49 3.84
CA PRO A 13 4.25 26.43 4.78
C PRO A 13 3.34 25.42 4.09
N ILE A 14 3.64 24.12 4.26
CA ILE A 14 2.83 23.03 3.71
C ILE A 14 1.39 23.26 4.16
N SER A 15 0.51 23.61 3.21
CA SER A 15 -0.87 23.94 3.50
C SER A 15 -1.56 22.73 4.13
N MET A 16 -2.24 22.93 5.26
CA MET A 16 -3.09 21.91 5.92
C MET A 16 -4.05 21.24 4.92
N THR A 17 -4.58 22.01 3.96
CA THR A 17 -5.45 21.50 2.89
C THR A 17 -4.74 20.49 1.98
N SER A 18 -3.45 20.69 1.70
CA SER A 18 -2.64 19.72 0.94
C SER A 18 -2.36 18.45 1.73
N ILE A 19 -2.16 18.56 3.05
CA ILE A 19 -1.92 17.39 3.92
C ILE A 19 -3.18 16.52 4.02
N VAL A 20 -4.35 17.15 4.17
CA VAL A 20 -5.65 16.45 4.22
C VAL A 20 -5.94 15.75 2.89
N ALA A 21 -5.75 16.43 1.76
CA ALA A 21 -5.94 15.83 0.43
C ALA A 21 -4.99 14.64 0.20
N MET A 22 -3.73 14.74 0.62
CA MET A 22 -2.78 13.62 0.54
C MET A 22 -3.23 12.42 1.40
N HIS A 23 -3.70 12.65 2.63
CA HIS A 23 -4.22 11.58 3.48
C HIS A 23 -5.50 10.93 2.92
N GLU A 24 -6.39 11.73 2.34
CA GLU A 24 -7.63 11.22 1.76
C GLU A 24 -7.37 10.32 0.54
N THR A 25 -6.43 10.72 -0.32
CA THR A 25 -5.99 9.85 -1.44
C THR A 25 -5.36 8.55 -0.95
N HIS A 26 -4.62 8.60 0.16
CA HIS A 26 -3.99 7.44 0.76
C HIS A 26 -5.02 6.43 1.29
N HIS A 27 -6.06 6.89 1.98
CA HIS A 27 -7.14 6.03 2.48
C HIS A 27 -7.93 5.40 1.32
N LYS A 28 -8.33 6.21 0.33
CA LYS A 28 -9.03 5.74 -0.87
C LYS A 28 -8.23 4.69 -1.64
N ASP A 29 -6.92 4.87 -1.77
CA ASP A 29 -6.08 3.88 -2.44
C ASP A 29 -5.99 2.55 -1.66
N LYS A 30 -5.94 2.58 -0.32
CA LYS A 30 -5.99 1.37 0.51
C LYS A 30 -7.29 0.59 0.31
N GLU A 31 -8.43 1.27 0.31
CA GLU A 31 -9.72 0.63 0.05
C GLU A 31 -9.80 0.01 -1.35
N ARG A 32 -9.27 0.71 -2.36
CA ARG A 32 -9.20 0.22 -3.73
C ARG A 32 -8.35 -1.06 -3.83
N ILE A 33 -7.24 -1.13 -3.10
CA ILE A 33 -6.39 -2.33 -3.02
C ILE A 33 -7.16 -3.48 -2.38
N LEU A 34 -7.81 -3.28 -1.23
CA LEU A 34 -8.61 -4.32 -0.58
C LEU A 34 -9.71 -4.84 -1.50
N ARG A 35 -10.40 -3.96 -2.22
CA ARG A 35 -11.41 -4.34 -3.21
C ARG A 35 -10.81 -5.15 -4.38
N CYS A 36 -9.60 -4.80 -4.83
CA CYS A 36 -8.90 -5.56 -5.87
C CYS A 36 -8.61 -7.00 -5.42
N LEU A 37 -8.17 -7.18 -4.17
CA LEU A 37 -7.84 -8.47 -3.58
C LEU A 37 -9.07 -9.33 -3.21
N ARG A 38 -10.28 -8.74 -3.14
CA ARG A 38 -11.53 -9.53 -3.01
C ARG A 38 -11.77 -10.44 -4.21
N ASN A 39 -11.22 -10.11 -5.37
CA ASN A 39 -11.33 -10.93 -6.59
C ASN A 39 -10.29 -12.05 -6.65
N GLY A 40 -9.47 -12.23 -5.61
CA GLY A 40 -8.47 -13.27 -5.49
C GLY A 40 -7.06 -12.74 -5.22
N PRO A 41 -6.11 -13.64 -4.89
CA PRO A 41 -4.73 -13.27 -4.61
C PRO A 41 -4.03 -12.64 -5.82
N ARG A 42 -3.25 -11.59 -5.60
CA ARG A 42 -2.55 -10.86 -6.67
C ARG A 42 -1.17 -10.37 -6.23
N THR A 43 -0.26 -10.28 -7.18
CA THR A 43 1.04 -9.63 -6.99
C THR A 43 0.89 -8.11 -6.87
N CYS A 44 1.88 -7.45 -6.27
CA CYS A 44 1.92 -5.99 -6.20
C CYS A 44 1.84 -5.34 -7.60
N LYS A 45 2.47 -5.96 -8.61
CA LYS A 45 2.43 -5.49 -10.00
C LYS A 45 1.01 -5.52 -10.57
N GLU A 46 0.31 -6.65 -10.44
CA GLU A 46 -1.06 -6.77 -10.94
C GLU A 46 -2.03 -5.80 -10.25
N VAL A 47 -1.84 -5.54 -8.96
CA VAL A 47 -2.63 -4.53 -8.23
C VAL A 47 -2.31 -3.12 -8.74
N ALA A 48 -1.03 -2.80 -8.93
CA ALA A 48 -0.58 -1.51 -9.44
C ALA A 48 -1.18 -1.23 -10.83
N ASP A 49 -1.10 -2.21 -11.74
CA ASP A 49 -1.62 -2.14 -13.10
C ASP A 49 -3.16 -1.97 -13.08
N ALA A 50 -3.87 -2.74 -12.25
CA ALA A 50 -5.33 -2.65 -12.13
C ALA A 50 -5.81 -1.30 -11.59
N LEU A 51 -5.05 -0.67 -10.70
CA LEU A 51 -5.41 0.60 -10.06
C LEU A 51 -4.79 1.83 -10.73
N LYS A 52 -3.96 1.64 -11.75
CA LYS A 52 -3.16 2.70 -12.41
C LYS A 52 -2.33 3.50 -11.39
N LEU A 53 -1.73 2.79 -10.44
CA LEU A 53 -0.84 3.36 -9.42
C LEU A 53 0.61 2.97 -9.72
N SER A 54 1.57 3.75 -9.22
CA SER A 54 2.97 3.34 -9.31
C SER A 54 3.21 2.08 -8.47
N TYR A 55 4.14 1.24 -8.92
CA TYR A 55 4.53 0.05 -8.17
C TYR A 55 4.98 0.39 -6.75
N LEU A 56 5.82 1.43 -6.60
CA LEU A 56 6.34 1.85 -5.29
C LEU A 56 5.22 2.27 -4.32
N ARG A 57 4.27 3.09 -4.79
CA ARG A 57 3.12 3.50 -3.99
C ARG A 57 2.27 2.30 -3.59
N THR A 58 1.98 1.41 -4.54
CA THR A 58 1.21 0.19 -4.30
C THR A 58 1.89 -0.72 -3.27
N ASN A 59 3.21 -0.90 -3.38
CA ASN A 59 3.98 -1.71 -2.45
C ASN A 59 3.93 -1.15 -1.02
N HIS A 60 4.13 0.17 -0.86
CA HIS A 60 4.01 0.81 0.45
C HIS A 60 2.61 0.62 1.06
N LEU A 61 1.56 0.82 0.25
CA LEU A 61 0.18 0.67 0.71
C LEU A 61 -0.14 -0.78 1.11
N ILE A 62 0.32 -1.77 0.34
CA ILE A 62 0.13 -3.19 0.66
C ILE A 62 0.88 -3.58 1.93
N VAL A 63 2.14 -3.13 2.09
CA VAL A 63 2.92 -3.38 3.30
C VAL A 63 2.26 -2.75 4.52
N ASP A 64 1.73 -1.54 4.39
CA ASP A 64 0.95 -0.89 5.44
C ASP A 64 -0.30 -1.69 5.81
N LEU A 65 -1.05 -2.18 4.83
CA LEU A 65 -2.21 -3.04 5.06
C LEU A 65 -1.81 -4.36 5.73
N ALA A 66 -0.66 -4.91 5.39
CA ALA A 66 -0.14 -6.14 5.98
C ALA A 66 0.22 -5.94 7.46
N LYS A 67 0.85 -4.80 7.80
CA LYS A 67 1.12 -4.41 9.20
C LYS A 67 -0.16 -4.26 10.02
N GLN A 68 -1.27 -3.90 9.38
CA GLN A 68 -2.59 -3.81 10.00
C GLN A 68 -3.34 -5.16 10.05
N GLY A 69 -2.74 -6.24 9.53
CA GLY A 69 -3.38 -7.55 9.46
C GLY A 69 -4.53 -7.65 8.45
N LEU A 70 -4.68 -6.67 7.56
CA LEU A 70 -5.77 -6.62 6.57
C LEU A 70 -5.46 -7.40 5.29
N VAL A 71 -4.18 -7.69 5.04
CA VAL A 71 -3.70 -8.55 3.95
C VAL A 71 -2.55 -9.41 4.47
N TYR A 72 -2.27 -10.53 3.81
CA TYR A 72 -1.09 -11.36 4.08
C TYR A 72 -0.44 -11.83 2.79
N ALA A 73 0.84 -12.18 2.86
CA ALA A 73 1.54 -12.84 1.76
C ALA A 73 1.08 -14.30 1.71
N HIS A 74 0.28 -14.66 0.70
CA HIS A 74 -0.31 -15.98 0.55
C HIS A 74 0.72 -17.02 0.12
N HIS A 75 1.55 -16.69 -0.87
CA HIS A 75 2.73 -17.44 -1.28
C HIS A 75 3.69 -16.51 -2.05
N CYS A 76 4.86 -17.01 -2.39
CA CYS A 76 5.81 -16.34 -3.28
C CYS A 76 5.79 -17.02 -4.66
N THR A 77 5.88 -16.24 -5.72
CA THR A 77 6.08 -16.71 -7.10
C THR A 77 7.32 -16.06 -7.71
N LEU A 78 7.76 -16.49 -8.89
CA LEU A 78 8.87 -15.87 -9.60
C LEU A 78 8.35 -14.86 -10.63
N ASN A 79 9.00 -13.71 -10.70
CA ASN A 79 8.77 -12.75 -11.77
C ASN A 79 9.47 -13.20 -13.07
N ALA A 80 9.35 -12.40 -14.14
CA ALA A 80 9.98 -12.70 -15.43
C ALA A 80 11.52 -12.77 -15.39
N THR A 81 12.17 -12.19 -14.38
CA THR A 81 13.62 -12.23 -14.17
C THR A 81 14.04 -13.36 -13.22
N GLY A 82 13.13 -14.24 -12.81
CA GLY A 82 13.38 -15.32 -11.87
C GLY A 82 13.52 -14.88 -10.41
N SER A 83 13.16 -13.64 -10.07
CA SER A 83 13.22 -13.11 -8.71
C SER A 83 11.92 -13.41 -7.95
N PRO A 84 11.98 -13.78 -6.67
CA PRO A 84 10.79 -14.05 -5.87
C PRO A 84 9.98 -12.78 -5.62
N ILE A 85 8.66 -12.88 -5.76
CA ILE A 85 7.68 -11.83 -5.50
C ILE A 85 6.49 -12.38 -4.71
N ASN A 86 5.97 -11.56 -3.79
CA ASN A 86 4.83 -11.94 -2.97
C ASN A 86 3.52 -11.85 -3.75
N VAL A 87 2.67 -12.87 -3.59
CA VAL A 87 1.27 -12.86 -3.95
C VAL A 87 0.47 -12.56 -2.69
N TRP A 88 -0.30 -11.47 -2.70
CA TRP A 88 -1.03 -10.96 -1.54
C TRP A 88 -2.49 -11.39 -1.60
N ALA A 89 -3.07 -11.69 -0.43
CA ALA A 89 -4.47 -12.07 -0.30
C ALA A 89 -5.12 -11.42 0.93
N LEU A 90 -6.45 -11.41 0.96
CA LEU A 90 -7.23 -11.06 2.14
C LEU A 90 -7.28 -12.24 3.12
N PRO A 91 -7.18 -12.02 4.44
CA PRO A 91 -7.44 -13.05 5.44
C PRO A 91 -8.80 -13.70 5.18
N SER A 92 -8.85 -15.02 5.18
CA SER A 92 -10.13 -15.72 5.10
C SER A 92 -10.90 -15.49 6.40
N SER A 93 -12.16 -15.08 6.32
CA SER A 93 -13.03 -14.97 7.50
C SER A 93 -13.30 -16.33 8.19
N LYS A 94 -12.78 -17.43 7.62
CA LYS A 94 -12.92 -18.80 8.13
C LYS A 94 -11.72 -19.32 8.91
N THR A 95 -10.73 -18.49 9.26
CA THR A 95 -9.60 -18.98 10.05
C THR A 95 -9.91 -18.85 11.54
N THR A 96 -10.65 -19.83 12.07
CA THR A 96 -10.44 -20.29 13.44
C THR A 96 -8.93 -20.50 13.63
N PRO A 97 -8.27 -19.91 14.65
CA PRO A 97 -6.87 -20.21 14.90
C PRO A 97 -6.69 -21.72 15.08
N PRO A 98 -5.55 -22.31 14.69
CA PRO A 98 -5.30 -23.71 14.98
C PRO A 98 -5.42 -23.87 16.50
N LEU A 99 -6.47 -24.59 16.93
CA LEU A 99 -6.58 -25.09 18.29
C LEU A 99 -5.23 -25.73 18.60
N HIS A 100 -4.57 -25.20 19.62
CA HIS A 100 -3.49 -25.88 20.31
C HIS A 100 -3.82 -27.38 20.32
N SER A 101 -2.93 -28.17 19.73
CA SER A 101 -2.92 -29.60 19.94
C SER A 101 -2.59 -29.81 21.42
N ALA A 102 -3.63 -29.73 22.24
CA ALA A 102 -3.67 -30.28 23.57
C ALA A 102 -3.95 -31.77 23.39
N ILE A 103 -2.87 -32.52 23.23
CA ILE A 103 -2.81 -33.96 23.43
C ILE A 103 -1.45 -34.12 24.11
N GLY A 104 -1.38 -34.36 25.42
CA GLY A 104 -2.02 -35.47 26.11
C GLY A 104 -0.93 -36.50 26.34
#